data_AF-A0A699ZBX8-F1
#
_entry.id   AF-A0A699ZBX8-F1
#
_cell.length_a   1.000
_cell.length_b   1.000
_cell.length_c   1.000
_cell.angle_alpha   90.00
_cell.angle_beta   90.00
_cell.angle_gamma   90.00
#
_symmetry.space_group_name_H-M   'P 1'
#
loop_
_entity.id
_entity.type
_entity.pdbx_description
1 polymer ?
#
loop_
_entity_poly.entity_id
_entity_poly.type
_entity_poly.pdbx_seq_one_letter_code
_entity_poly.pdbx_strand_id
1 'polypeptide(L)'
;MLRGLRELAAKLGDKDIAFFMLKGDPTDTLPQLVEQTGAGLLVTDFSPLRVGRQWRTQVAERLPGSTVMVEVDAHNVVPCWVVSNKRETAARTIRPKVHKALPEFLVPFPATPTAPAAWARTPGLLQPEPVDWEGLLREVLARGADVPEVVWCVPGEAAARAALDGPAGFLSPARLALYAAKRNDPNAQALSNMSPYLHYGQIAPARAALEAAKHRARYKEAVEGFLEELVVRRELADNFCQFTPDYDNISCAAAWARESLDLHRSDPRPYSYTRAQWEEGRTHDELWNACQLEMVHLGKMHGFMRMYWAKKILEWTASPEDAIELAIYLNDKYELDGRDPNGYVGVMWS
;
A
#
# COMPACT_ATOMS: atom_id res chain seq x y z
N MET A 1 -1.63 6.90 -9.36
CA MET A 1 -1.47 8.02 -8.39
C MET A 1 -1.95 9.37 -8.94
N LEU A 2 -1.25 10.00 -9.90
CA LEU A 2 -1.50 11.41 -10.30
C LEU A 2 -2.93 11.72 -10.78
N ARG A 3 -3.55 10.83 -11.57
CA ARG A 3 -4.94 11.00 -11.99
C ARG A 3 -5.91 11.02 -10.79
N GLY A 4 -5.61 10.26 -9.73
CA GLY A 4 -6.34 10.32 -8.46
C GLY A 4 -6.09 11.61 -7.69
N LEU A 5 -4.87 12.15 -7.72
CA LEU A 5 -4.58 13.47 -7.14
C LEU A 5 -5.31 14.61 -7.88
N ARG A 6 -5.50 14.49 -9.20
CA ARG A 6 -6.31 15.44 -9.99
C ARG A 6 -7.76 15.46 -9.51
N GLU A 7 -8.35 14.29 -9.26
CA GLU A 7 -9.70 14.19 -8.67
C GLU A 7 -9.73 14.79 -7.26
N LEU A 8 -8.74 14.46 -6.42
CA LEU A 8 -8.64 14.97 -5.05
C LEU A 8 -8.54 16.49 -5.01
N ALA A 9 -7.69 17.09 -5.86
CA ALA A 9 -7.51 18.54 -5.93
C ALA A 9 -8.83 19.27 -6.22
N ALA A 10 -9.65 18.74 -7.13
CA ALA A 10 -10.97 19.30 -7.43
C ALA A 10 -11.91 19.21 -6.20
N LYS A 11 -11.96 18.05 -5.53
CA LYS A 11 -12.79 17.84 -4.33
C LYS A 11 -12.38 18.69 -3.14
N LEU A 12 -11.08 18.95 -2.97
CA LEU A 12 -10.58 19.86 -1.94
C LEU A 12 -10.98 21.31 -2.27
N GLY A 13 -10.91 21.69 -3.54
CA GLY A 13 -11.41 22.97 -4.05
C GLY A 13 -12.90 23.20 -3.73
N ASP A 14 -13.76 22.20 -3.94
CA ASP A 14 -15.19 22.26 -3.59
C ASP A 14 -15.44 22.46 -2.09
N LYS A 15 -14.44 22.20 -1.24
CA LYS A 15 -14.47 22.36 0.22
C LYS A 15 -13.69 23.60 0.71
N ASP A 16 -13.27 24.49 -0.19
CA ASP A 16 -12.42 25.65 0.12
C ASP A 16 -11.07 25.25 0.79
N ILE A 17 -10.57 24.04 0.53
CA ILE A 17 -9.27 23.56 1.02
C ILE A 17 -8.22 23.73 -0.08
N ALA A 18 -7.18 24.52 0.19
CA ALA A 18 -6.10 24.75 -0.76
C ALA A 18 -5.26 23.49 -0.99
N PHE A 19 -4.92 23.21 -2.25
CA PHE A 19 -4.09 22.09 -2.66
C PHE A 19 -2.81 22.59 -3.31
N PHE A 20 -1.66 22.32 -2.67
CA PHE A 20 -0.34 22.67 -3.20
C PHE A 20 0.31 21.42 -3.79
N MET A 21 0.61 21.44 -5.09
CA MET A 21 1.40 20.39 -5.76
C MET A 21 2.85 20.83 -5.84
N LEU A 22 3.70 20.29 -4.96
CA LEU A 22 5.13 20.60 -4.94
C LEU A 22 5.92 19.57 -5.75
N LYS A 23 6.91 20.02 -6.52
CA LYS A 23 7.84 19.17 -7.26
C LYS A 23 9.26 19.38 -6.72
N GLY A 24 9.87 18.33 -6.19
CA GLY A 24 11.22 18.37 -5.63
C GLY A 24 11.39 17.40 -4.47
N ASP A 25 12.49 17.55 -3.74
CA ASP A 25 12.71 16.81 -2.51
C ASP A 25 11.78 17.35 -1.40
N PRO A 26 11.00 16.51 -0.71
CA PRO A 26 10.12 16.96 0.37
C PRO A 26 10.88 17.62 1.53
N THR A 27 12.17 17.29 1.74
CA THR A 27 13.03 17.88 2.78
C THR A 27 13.41 19.33 2.51
N ASP A 28 13.25 19.80 1.27
CA ASP A 28 13.44 21.20 0.89
C ASP A 28 12.08 21.89 0.72
N THR A 29 11.17 21.26 -0.04
CA THR A 29 9.92 21.89 -0.48
C THR A 29 8.90 22.08 0.65
N LEU A 30 8.79 21.14 1.59
CA LEU A 30 7.82 21.26 2.71
C LEU A 30 8.23 22.33 3.73
N PRO A 31 9.49 22.40 4.22
CA PRO A 31 9.90 23.49 5.10
C PRO A 31 9.75 24.88 4.47
N GLN A 32 10.07 25.02 3.17
CA GLN A 32 9.88 26.27 2.44
C GLN A 32 8.40 26.68 2.38
N LEU A 33 7.49 25.74 2.09
CA LEU A 33 6.06 26.02 2.08
C LEU A 33 5.57 26.43 3.49
N VAL A 34 6.03 25.75 4.53
CA VAL A 34 5.70 26.09 5.92
C VAL A 34 6.13 27.52 6.27
N GLU A 35 7.36 27.90 5.91
CA GLU A 35 7.88 29.26 6.13
C GLU A 35 7.07 30.32 5.36
N GLN A 36 6.80 30.08 4.07
CA GLN A 36 6.06 31.02 3.22
C GLN A 36 4.60 31.21 3.66
N THR A 37 3.99 30.17 4.22
CA THR A 37 2.61 30.22 4.72
C THR A 37 2.53 30.67 6.18
N GLY A 38 3.64 30.70 6.92
CA GLY A 38 3.66 30.95 8.36
C GLY A 38 2.94 29.86 9.17
N ALA A 39 2.91 28.62 8.69
CA ALA A 39 2.15 27.54 9.32
C ALA A 39 2.72 27.17 10.71
N GLY A 40 1.87 27.21 11.74
CA GLY A 40 2.22 26.79 13.11
C GLY A 40 2.13 25.28 13.35
N LEU A 41 1.46 24.54 12.47
CA LEU A 41 1.26 23.09 12.58
C LEU A 41 1.39 22.44 11.20
N LEU A 42 2.26 21.43 11.10
CA LEU A 42 2.34 20.51 9.98
C LEU A 42 1.82 19.14 10.43
N VAL A 43 0.80 18.61 9.75
CA VAL A 43 0.27 17.27 9.99
C VAL A 43 0.60 16.38 8.81
N THR A 44 1.13 15.18 9.07
CA THR A 44 1.44 14.17 8.06
C THR A 44 0.79 12.84 8.41
N ASP A 45 0.55 12.01 7.40
CA ASP A 45 0.15 10.62 7.58
C ASP A 45 1.35 9.73 7.96
N PHE A 46 1.02 8.52 8.43
CA PHE A 46 1.96 7.48 8.82
C PHE A 46 2.32 6.57 7.64
N SER A 47 3.60 6.19 7.57
CA SER A 47 4.06 5.04 6.80
C SER A 47 5.30 4.43 7.47
N PRO A 48 5.37 3.12 7.70
CA PRO A 48 6.50 2.50 8.39
C PRO A 48 7.74 2.34 7.49
N LEU A 49 7.61 2.62 6.19
CA LEU A 49 8.68 2.42 5.23
C LEU A 49 9.85 3.39 5.47
N ARG A 50 11.06 2.88 5.21
CA ARG A 50 12.33 3.57 5.51
C ARG A 50 12.39 4.97 4.90
N VAL A 51 12.04 5.12 3.61
CA VAL A 51 12.14 6.40 2.90
C VAL A 51 11.17 7.45 3.48
N GLY A 52 9.93 7.05 3.80
CA GLY A 52 8.94 7.94 4.38
C GLY A 52 9.35 8.40 5.79
N ARG A 53 9.87 7.48 6.61
CA ARG A 53 10.41 7.80 7.94
C ARG A 53 11.58 8.78 7.86
N GLN A 54 12.53 8.54 6.95
CA GLN A 54 13.67 9.43 6.72
C GLN A 54 13.23 10.84 6.32
N TRP A 55 12.31 10.95 5.36
CA TRP A 55 11.76 12.25 4.96
C TRP A 55 11.08 12.97 6.12
N ARG A 56 10.25 12.28 6.92
CA ARG A 56 9.58 12.93 8.07
C ARG A 56 10.58 13.42 9.12
N THR A 57 11.62 12.65 9.43
CA THR A 57 12.69 13.09 10.34
C THR A 57 13.42 14.31 9.77
N GLN A 58 13.84 14.27 8.51
CA GLN A 58 14.60 15.35 7.87
C GLN A 58 13.77 16.63 7.69
N VAL A 59 12.47 16.50 7.39
CA VAL A 59 11.54 17.62 7.36
C VAL A 59 11.44 18.24 8.74
N ALA A 60 11.19 17.43 9.78
CA ALA A 60 11.05 17.90 11.16
C ALA A 60 12.29 18.67 11.64
N GLU A 61 13.49 18.22 11.29
CA GLU A 61 14.77 18.88 11.62
C GLU A 61 14.95 20.25 10.94
N ARG A 62 14.25 20.49 9.83
CA ARG A 62 14.34 21.71 9.01
C ARG A 62 13.16 22.65 9.18
N LEU A 63 12.14 22.27 9.95
CA LEU A 63 11.00 23.15 10.20
C LEU A 63 11.43 24.37 11.03
N PRO A 64 10.77 25.52 10.85
CA PRO A 64 10.93 26.66 11.76
C PRO A 64 10.62 26.24 13.20
N GLY A 65 11.37 26.76 14.17
CA GLY A 65 11.16 26.43 15.59
C GLY A 65 9.79 26.83 16.15
N SER A 66 9.02 27.64 15.41
CA SER A 66 7.64 28.02 15.71
C SER A 66 6.59 27.00 15.20
N THR A 67 6.99 25.96 14.48
CA THR A 67 6.09 24.99 13.86
C THR A 67 6.16 23.65 14.58
N VAL A 68 5.00 23.09 14.93
CA VAL A 68 4.88 21.73 15.46
C VAL A 68 4.61 20.76 14.32
N MET A 69 5.27 19.59 14.31
CA MET A 69 4.94 18.50 13.40
C MET A 69 4.22 17.38 14.14
N VAL A 70 3.11 16.87 13.58
CA VAL A 70 2.33 15.76 14.12
C VAL A 70 2.15 14.68 13.05
N GLU A 71 2.40 13.43 13.41
CA GLU A 71 2.10 12.25 12.60
C GLU A 71 0.77 11.63 13.05
N VAL A 72 -0.10 11.28 12.09
CA VAL A 72 -1.38 10.62 12.33
C VAL A 72 -1.44 9.32 11.53
N ASP A 73 -1.77 8.21 12.19
CA ASP A 73 -2.04 6.96 11.47
C ASP A 73 -3.41 7.03 10.79
N ALA A 74 -3.40 7.46 9.53
CA ALA A 74 -4.55 7.50 8.65
C ALA A 74 -4.67 6.22 7.79
N HIS A 75 -3.73 5.28 7.91
CA HIS A 75 -3.64 4.11 7.05
C HIS A 75 -4.13 2.83 7.74
N ASN A 76 -4.07 2.74 9.06
CA ASN A 76 -4.55 1.58 9.82
C ASN A 76 -5.89 1.86 10.52
N VAL A 77 -6.65 0.81 10.81
CA VAL A 77 -7.84 0.93 11.66
C VAL A 77 -7.39 1.24 13.08
N VAL A 78 -6.46 0.44 13.61
CA VAL A 78 -5.84 0.68 14.91
C VAL A 78 -4.44 1.24 14.67
N PRO A 79 -4.06 2.39 15.26
CA PRO A 79 -2.75 2.97 15.03
C PRO A 79 -1.62 1.96 15.30
N CYS A 80 -0.62 1.91 14.41
CA CYS A 80 0.42 0.88 14.42
C CYS A 80 1.19 0.81 15.76
N TRP A 81 1.38 1.94 16.44
CA TRP A 81 2.03 2.01 17.76
C TRP A 81 1.08 1.71 18.94
N VAL A 82 -0.24 1.74 18.71
CA VAL A 82 -1.26 1.38 19.71
C VAL A 82 -1.51 -0.12 19.71
N VAL A 83 -1.58 -0.75 18.52
CA VAL A 83 -1.88 -2.19 18.41
C VAL A 83 -0.80 -3.05 19.08
N SER A 84 0.47 -2.67 18.99
CA SER A 84 1.59 -3.34 19.66
C SER A 84 2.79 -2.41 19.79
N ASN A 85 3.55 -2.56 20.87
CA ASN A 85 4.81 -1.85 21.12
C ASN A 85 6.06 -2.62 20.65
N LYS A 86 5.86 -3.71 19.91
CA LYS A 86 6.92 -4.57 19.37
C LYS A 86 6.47 -5.24 18.08
N ARG A 87 7.45 -5.80 17.35
CA ARG A 87 7.21 -6.72 16.24
C ARG A 87 6.42 -7.94 16.72
N GLU A 88 5.30 -8.20 16.07
CA GLU A 88 4.52 -9.42 16.22
C GLU A 88 4.99 -10.47 15.20
N THR A 89 5.03 -11.74 15.61
CA THR A 89 5.66 -12.81 14.82
C THR A 89 4.71 -13.47 13.83
N ALA A 90 3.39 -13.35 14.05
CA ALA A 90 2.38 -13.96 13.18
C ALA A 90 1.02 -13.31 13.36
N ALA A 91 0.11 -13.57 12.41
CA ALA A 91 -1.30 -13.17 12.52
C ALA A 91 -1.93 -13.64 13.84
N ARG A 92 -1.56 -14.84 14.33
CA ARG A 92 -2.06 -15.38 15.61
C ARG A 92 -1.75 -14.49 16.81
N THR A 93 -0.63 -13.76 16.80
CA THR A 93 -0.18 -12.97 17.97
C THR A 93 -0.70 -11.54 17.94
N ILE A 94 -0.82 -10.93 16.76
CA ILE A 94 -1.38 -9.58 16.60
C ILE A 94 -2.92 -9.56 16.62
N ARG A 95 -3.57 -10.60 16.07
CA ARG A 95 -5.04 -10.70 15.97
C ARG A 95 -5.79 -10.41 17.27
N PRO A 96 -5.46 -11.03 18.43
CA PRO A 96 -6.17 -10.73 19.67
C PRO A 96 -5.99 -9.28 20.13
N LYS A 97 -4.86 -8.63 19.82
CA LYS A 97 -4.62 -7.23 20.14
C LYS A 97 -5.45 -6.28 19.27
N VAL A 98 -5.48 -6.54 17.96
CA VAL A 98 -6.35 -5.84 17.00
C VAL A 98 -7.80 -5.95 17.48
N HIS A 99 -8.31 -7.17 17.68
CA HIS A 99 -9.71 -7.37 18.08
C HIS A 99 -10.07 -6.70 19.41
N LYS A 100 -9.14 -6.63 20.36
CA LYS A 100 -9.36 -5.92 21.61
C LYS A 100 -9.53 -4.41 21.40
N ALA A 101 -8.81 -3.83 20.44
CA ALA A 101 -8.85 -2.41 20.12
C ALA A 101 -9.98 -2.03 19.14
N LEU A 102 -10.42 -2.94 18.27
CA LEU A 102 -11.45 -2.65 17.25
C LEU A 102 -12.71 -1.93 17.75
N PRO A 103 -13.29 -2.25 18.93
CA PRO A 103 -14.47 -1.54 19.42
C PRO A 103 -14.25 -0.02 19.63
N GLU A 104 -13.02 0.39 19.91
CA GLU A 104 -12.65 1.80 20.11
C GLU A 104 -12.34 2.50 18.77
N PHE A 105 -11.68 1.81 17.85
CA PHE A 105 -11.11 2.42 16.65
C PHE A 105 -11.91 2.20 15.35
N LEU A 106 -12.66 1.10 15.23
CA LEU A 106 -13.48 0.83 14.05
C LEU A 106 -14.84 1.53 14.16
N VAL A 107 -14.81 2.86 14.14
CA VAL A 107 -15.98 3.72 14.29
C VAL A 107 -16.24 4.53 13.02
N PRO A 108 -17.49 4.99 12.78
CA PRO A 108 -17.78 5.86 11.65
C PRO A 108 -16.95 7.14 11.66
N PHE A 109 -16.40 7.51 10.51
CA PHE A 109 -15.71 8.79 10.34
C PHE A 109 -16.66 9.98 10.50
N PRO A 110 -16.26 11.05 11.20
CA PRO A 110 -17.03 12.29 11.21
C PRO A 110 -17.05 12.93 9.82
N ALA A 111 -18.00 13.83 9.60
CA ALA A 111 -17.99 14.67 8.40
C ALA A 111 -16.70 15.52 8.36
N THR A 112 -16.16 15.74 7.15
CA THR A 112 -15.02 16.66 6.99
C THR A 112 -15.43 18.06 7.48
N PRO A 113 -14.69 18.67 8.41
CA PRO A 113 -14.99 20.02 8.86
C PRO A 113 -14.84 21.03 7.73
N THR A 114 -15.65 22.08 7.76
CA THR A 114 -15.51 23.25 6.88
C THR A 114 -14.35 24.12 7.36
N ALA A 115 -13.50 24.60 6.44
CA ALA A 115 -12.39 25.48 6.79
C ALA A 115 -12.90 26.80 7.44
N PRO A 116 -12.31 27.27 8.57
CA PRO A 116 -12.80 28.45 9.30
C PRO A 116 -12.80 29.77 8.50
N ALA A 117 -11.94 29.86 7.49
CA ALA A 117 -11.94 30.89 6.45
C ALA A 117 -11.48 30.22 5.15
N ALA A 118 -12.10 30.54 4.02
CA ALA A 118 -11.63 30.01 2.75
C ALA A 118 -10.25 30.56 2.44
N TRP A 119 -9.26 29.67 2.35
CA TRP A 119 -7.86 30.00 2.08
C TRP A 119 -7.71 30.97 0.90
N ALA A 120 -8.48 30.74 -0.16
CA ALA A 120 -8.51 31.55 -1.38
C ALA A 120 -8.93 33.01 -1.17
N ARG A 121 -9.62 33.31 -0.07
CA ARG A 121 -10.16 34.65 0.24
C ARG A 121 -9.34 35.38 1.32
N THR A 122 -8.30 34.75 1.87
CA THR A 122 -7.50 35.35 2.94
C THR A 122 -6.37 36.20 2.35
N PRO A 123 -6.37 37.54 2.53
CA PRO A 123 -5.33 38.41 2.00
C PRO A 123 -3.96 38.11 2.60
N GLY A 124 -2.92 38.11 1.77
CA GLY A 124 -1.54 37.91 2.20
C GLY A 124 -1.10 36.46 2.41
N LEU A 125 -2.02 35.48 2.32
CA LEU A 125 -1.63 34.06 2.27
C LEU A 125 -1.14 33.67 0.87
N LEU A 126 -0.09 32.86 0.84
CA LEU A 126 0.40 32.21 -0.37
C LEU A 126 -0.74 31.41 -1.03
N GLN A 127 -0.92 31.60 -2.34
CA GLN A 127 -1.91 30.88 -3.12
C GLN A 127 -1.23 29.76 -3.92
N PRO A 128 -1.87 28.58 -4.08
CA PRO A 128 -1.33 27.51 -4.90
C PRO A 128 -1.33 27.91 -6.38
N GLU A 129 -0.27 27.58 -7.09
CA GLU A 129 -0.22 27.76 -8.55
C GLU A 129 -1.13 26.72 -9.25
N PRO A 130 -1.74 27.07 -10.41
CA PRO A 130 -2.46 26.11 -11.22
C PRO A 130 -1.57 24.94 -11.64
N VAL A 131 -2.02 23.72 -11.38
CA VAL A 131 -1.26 22.52 -11.74
C VAL A 131 -1.44 22.20 -13.23
N ASP A 132 -0.34 22.16 -14.00
CA ASP A 132 -0.33 21.61 -15.36
C ASP A 132 -0.40 20.08 -15.32
N TRP A 133 -1.60 19.56 -15.17
CA TRP A 133 -1.85 18.12 -15.09
C TRP A 133 -1.40 17.37 -16.35
N GLU A 134 -1.58 17.95 -17.54
CA GLU A 134 -1.26 17.28 -18.80
C GLU A 134 0.26 17.24 -19.03
N GLY A 135 0.97 18.34 -18.71
CA GLY A 135 2.43 18.36 -18.71
C GLY A 135 3.02 17.36 -17.71
N LEU A 136 2.49 17.33 -16.49
CA LEU A 136 2.95 16.40 -15.45
C LEU A 136 2.69 14.94 -15.83
N LEU A 137 1.51 14.62 -16.36
CA LEU A 137 1.19 13.26 -16.82
C LEU A 137 2.12 12.85 -17.96
N ARG A 138 2.36 13.73 -18.94
CA ARG A 138 3.30 13.46 -20.05
C ARG A 138 4.71 13.17 -19.54
N GLU A 139 5.19 13.95 -18.57
CA GLU A 139 6.51 13.76 -17.96
C GLU A 139 6.63 12.39 -17.28
N VAL A 140 5.68 12.04 -16.40
CA VAL A 140 5.80 10.78 -15.65
C VAL A 140 5.60 9.55 -16.54
N LEU A 141 4.74 9.64 -17.56
CA LEU A 141 4.54 8.56 -18.52
C LEU A 141 5.78 8.34 -19.39
N ALA A 142 6.47 9.42 -19.79
CA ALA A 142 7.75 9.29 -20.48
C ALA A 142 8.82 8.66 -19.60
N ARG A 143 8.88 9.01 -18.30
CA ARG A 143 9.83 8.43 -17.34
C ARG A 143 9.53 6.97 -17.00
N GLY A 144 8.26 6.57 -17.01
CA GLY A 144 7.81 5.22 -16.69
C GLY A 144 7.47 4.37 -17.91
N ALA A 145 7.93 4.73 -19.12
CA ALA A 145 7.46 4.15 -20.37
C ALA A 145 7.65 2.62 -20.48
N ASP A 146 8.58 2.06 -19.71
CA ASP A 146 8.85 0.62 -19.66
C ASP A 146 7.74 -0.20 -18.99
N VAL A 147 6.84 0.45 -18.22
CA VAL A 147 5.70 -0.19 -17.57
C VAL A 147 4.41 0.58 -17.92
N PRO A 148 3.55 0.05 -18.82
CA PRO A 148 2.37 0.76 -19.28
C PRO A 148 1.31 0.93 -18.19
N GLU A 149 0.48 1.97 -18.30
CA GLU A 149 -0.70 2.11 -17.45
C GLU A 149 -1.69 0.96 -17.71
N VAL A 150 -2.34 0.48 -16.64
CA VAL A 150 -3.41 -0.52 -16.76
C VAL A 150 -4.73 0.12 -17.16
N VAL A 151 -5.59 -0.65 -17.83
CA VAL A 151 -6.91 -0.17 -18.28
C VAL A 151 -8.08 -0.61 -17.41
N TRP A 152 -7.89 -1.62 -16.55
CA TRP A 152 -8.97 -2.19 -15.74
C TRP A 152 -9.18 -1.48 -14.40
N CYS A 153 -8.18 -0.73 -13.91
CA CYS A 153 -8.21 -0.05 -12.62
C CYS A 153 -8.22 1.48 -12.82
N VAL A 154 -9.41 2.08 -12.83
CA VAL A 154 -9.55 3.54 -12.86
C VAL A 154 -9.11 4.10 -11.49
N PRO A 155 -8.15 5.03 -11.41
CA PRO A 155 -7.72 5.58 -10.13
C PRO A 155 -8.68 6.64 -9.60
N GLY A 156 -8.63 6.89 -8.29
CA GLY A 156 -9.37 7.96 -7.61
C GLY A 156 -10.36 7.42 -6.58
N GLU A 157 -10.77 8.27 -5.64
CA GLU A 157 -11.66 7.85 -4.54
C GLU A 157 -13.05 7.43 -5.06
N ALA A 158 -13.56 8.08 -6.12
CA ALA A 158 -14.85 7.72 -6.71
C ALA A 158 -14.80 6.30 -7.30
N ALA A 159 -13.72 5.98 -8.03
CA ALA A 159 -13.52 4.65 -8.59
C ALA A 159 -13.27 3.60 -7.50
N ALA A 160 -12.50 3.94 -6.46
CA ALA A 160 -12.29 3.09 -5.30
C ALA A 160 -13.61 2.74 -4.60
N ARG A 161 -14.50 3.73 -4.44
CA ARG A 161 -15.83 3.52 -3.86
C ARG A 161 -16.67 2.60 -4.75
N ALA A 162 -16.74 2.88 -6.06
CA ALA A 162 -17.46 2.04 -7.01
C ALA A 162 -16.94 0.59 -7.04
N ALA A 163 -15.62 0.39 -6.93
CA ALA A 163 -14.99 -0.93 -6.86
C ALA A 163 -15.33 -1.68 -5.56
N LEU A 164 -15.50 -0.97 -4.43
CA LEU A 164 -15.88 -1.57 -3.16
C LEU A 164 -17.36 -1.94 -3.12
N ASP A 165 -18.25 -0.95 -3.24
CA ASP A 165 -19.69 -1.10 -2.94
C ASP A 165 -20.64 -0.60 -4.05
N GLY A 166 -20.10 -0.34 -5.24
CA GLY A 166 -20.93 -0.12 -6.43
C GLY A 166 -21.70 -1.39 -6.87
N PRO A 167 -22.58 -1.28 -7.87
CA PRO A 167 -23.42 -2.41 -8.32
C PRO A 167 -22.64 -3.65 -8.77
N ALA A 168 -21.46 -3.45 -9.38
CA ALA A 168 -20.52 -4.50 -9.76
C ALA A 168 -19.32 -4.62 -8.81
N GLY A 169 -19.34 -3.88 -7.69
CA GLY A 169 -18.26 -3.83 -6.71
C GLY A 169 -18.14 -5.11 -5.90
N PHE A 170 -17.06 -5.22 -5.14
CA PHE A 170 -16.72 -6.38 -4.34
C PHE A 170 -17.82 -6.79 -3.35
N LEU A 171 -18.47 -5.83 -2.69
CA LEU A 171 -19.51 -6.08 -1.69
C LEU A 171 -20.87 -6.41 -2.32
N SER A 172 -20.99 -6.41 -3.65
CA SER A 172 -22.18 -6.92 -4.33
C SER A 172 -22.40 -8.41 -4.01
N PRO A 173 -23.65 -8.88 -3.95
CA PRO A 173 -23.98 -10.29 -3.71
C PRO A 173 -23.22 -11.27 -4.62
N ALA A 174 -23.05 -10.92 -5.90
CA ALA A 174 -22.42 -11.78 -6.91
C ALA A 174 -20.91 -11.98 -6.66
N ARG A 175 -20.22 -10.98 -6.10
CA ARG A 175 -18.79 -11.03 -5.82
C ARG A 175 -18.51 -11.54 -4.41
N LEU A 176 -19.16 -10.97 -3.40
CA LEU A 176 -18.89 -11.28 -2.00
C LEU A 176 -19.20 -12.75 -1.65
N ALA A 177 -20.23 -13.34 -2.25
CA ALA A 177 -20.58 -14.74 -2.04
C ALA A 177 -19.48 -15.73 -2.47
N LEU A 178 -18.61 -15.32 -3.41
CA LEU A 178 -17.51 -16.16 -3.90
C LEU A 178 -16.30 -16.13 -2.95
N TYR A 179 -16.08 -15.03 -2.23
CA TYR A 179 -14.81 -14.76 -1.54
C TYR A 179 -14.38 -15.89 -0.60
N ALA A 180 -15.27 -16.37 0.27
CA ALA A 180 -14.94 -17.41 1.26
C ALA A 180 -14.42 -18.70 0.61
N ALA A 181 -15.09 -19.16 -0.46
CA ALA A 181 -14.77 -20.42 -1.11
C ALA A 181 -13.71 -20.30 -2.22
N LYS A 182 -13.55 -19.10 -2.81
CA LYS A 182 -12.82 -18.92 -4.08
C LYS A 182 -11.67 -17.92 -4.05
N ARG A 183 -11.38 -17.25 -2.92
CA ARG A 183 -10.24 -16.30 -2.84
C ARG A 183 -8.85 -16.90 -3.14
N ASN A 184 -8.71 -18.22 -3.10
CA ASN A 184 -7.46 -18.92 -3.41
C ASN A 184 -7.47 -19.56 -4.82
N ASP A 185 -8.55 -19.41 -5.58
CA ASP A 185 -8.69 -19.93 -6.94
C ASP A 185 -8.36 -18.80 -7.92
N PRO A 186 -7.17 -18.79 -8.56
CA PRO A 186 -6.77 -17.70 -9.45
C PRO A 186 -7.63 -17.60 -10.71
N ASN A 187 -8.44 -18.62 -11.02
CA ASN A 187 -9.38 -18.60 -12.13
C ASN A 187 -10.73 -17.96 -11.75
N ALA A 188 -10.96 -17.70 -10.46
CA ALA A 188 -12.17 -17.10 -9.96
C ALA A 188 -11.96 -15.60 -9.72
N GLN A 189 -12.88 -14.77 -10.23
CA GLN A 189 -12.92 -13.35 -9.92
C GLN A 189 -13.49 -13.08 -8.51
N ALA A 190 -12.90 -13.69 -7.49
CA ALA A 190 -13.41 -13.70 -6.12
C ALA A 190 -12.79 -12.62 -5.23
N LEU A 191 -11.59 -12.14 -5.55
CA LEU A 191 -10.89 -11.11 -4.76
C LEU A 191 -11.57 -9.73 -4.84
N SER A 192 -11.26 -8.85 -3.89
CA SER A 192 -11.83 -7.51 -3.84
C SER A 192 -11.28 -6.55 -4.90
N ASN A 193 -10.06 -6.82 -5.39
CA ASN A 193 -9.29 -5.91 -6.24
C ASN A 193 -9.08 -4.51 -5.63
N MET A 194 -9.11 -4.42 -4.30
CA MET A 194 -9.02 -3.14 -3.58
C MET A 194 -7.58 -2.69 -3.32
N SER A 195 -6.58 -3.57 -3.47
CA SER A 195 -5.20 -3.29 -3.07
C SER A 195 -4.57 -2.06 -3.77
N PRO A 196 -4.79 -1.76 -5.07
CA PRO A 196 -4.27 -0.52 -5.66
C PRO A 196 -4.83 0.75 -5.01
N TYR A 197 -6.12 0.72 -4.64
CA TYR A 197 -6.79 1.85 -3.99
C TYR A 197 -6.33 2.03 -2.53
N LEU A 198 -6.17 0.91 -1.82
CA LEU A 198 -5.70 0.91 -0.43
C LEU A 198 -4.25 1.42 -0.36
N HIS A 199 -3.36 0.94 -1.24
CA HIS A 199 -1.96 1.34 -1.32
C HIS A 199 -1.82 2.86 -1.47
N TYR A 200 -2.54 3.47 -2.42
CA TYR A 200 -2.49 4.93 -2.65
C TYR A 200 -3.40 5.75 -1.72
N GLY A 201 -4.02 5.14 -0.70
CA GLY A 201 -4.91 5.85 0.22
C GLY A 201 -6.17 6.43 -0.44
N GLN A 202 -6.58 5.91 -1.61
CA GLN A 202 -7.79 6.36 -2.32
C GLN A 202 -9.08 5.83 -1.66
N ILE A 203 -8.96 4.89 -0.72
CA ILE A 203 -10.04 4.48 0.15
C ILE A 203 -9.48 4.07 1.51
N ALA A 204 -10.12 4.54 2.58
CA ALA A 204 -9.72 4.16 3.93
C ALA A 204 -10.03 2.66 4.20
N PRO A 205 -9.09 1.89 4.74
CA PRO A 205 -9.32 0.49 5.14
C PRO A 205 -10.42 0.36 6.20
N ALA A 206 -10.48 1.29 7.15
CA ALA A 206 -11.59 1.37 8.11
C ALA A 206 -12.94 1.58 7.42
N ARG A 207 -13.00 2.39 6.34
CA ARG A 207 -14.22 2.52 5.52
C ARG A 207 -14.59 1.19 4.90
N ALA A 208 -13.65 0.49 4.26
CA ALA A 208 -13.90 -0.81 3.65
C ALA A 208 -14.38 -1.85 4.68
N ALA A 209 -13.80 -1.86 5.89
CA ALA A 209 -14.20 -2.73 6.98
C ALA A 209 -15.63 -2.42 7.50
N LEU A 210 -15.97 -1.13 7.68
CA LEU A 210 -17.31 -0.70 8.10
C LEU A 210 -18.38 -1.06 7.06
N GLU A 211 -18.11 -0.87 5.77
CA GLU A 211 -19.04 -1.23 4.70
C GLU A 211 -19.20 -2.75 4.62
N ALA A 212 -18.12 -3.53 4.67
CA ALA A 212 -18.19 -4.99 4.67
C ALA A 212 -18.97 -5.55 5.87
N ALA A 213 -18.84 -4.95 7.06
CA ALA A 213 -19.55 -5.38 8.26
C ALA A 213 -21.08 -5.34 8.11
N LYS A 214 -21.63 -4.44 7.27
CA LYS A 214 -23.08 -4.37 6.98
C LYS A 214 -23.61 -5.64 6.30
N HIS A 215 -22.76 -6.41 5.63
CA HIS A 215 -23.12 -7.63 4.92
C HIS A 215 -22.95 -8.90 5.77
N ARG A 216 -22.43 -8.79 7.00
CA ARG A 216 -22.07 -9.92 7.86
C ARG A 216 -23.22 -10.87 8.17
N ALA A 217 -24.45 -10.36 8.29
CA ALA A 217 -25.63 -11.19 8.58
C ALA A 217 -25.93 -12.22 7.48
N ARG A 218 -25.60 -11.91 6.21
CA ARG A 218 -25.86 -12.78 5.06
C ARG A 218 -24.62 -13.52 4.55
N TYR A 219 -23.45 -12.91 4.68
CA TYR A 219 -22.19 -13.44 4.13
C TYR A 219 -21.10 -13.54 5.20
N LYS A 220 -21.42 -14.12 6.36
CA LYS A 220 -20.57 -14.13 7.55
C LYS A 220 -19.13 -14.57 7.26
N GLU A 221 -18.93 -15.74 6.67
CA GLU A 221 -17.60 -16.29 6.41
C GLU A 221 -16.79 -15.44 5.43
N ALA A 222 -17.44 -14.91 4.39
CA ALA A 222 -16.79 -14.03 3.42
C ALA A 222 -16.35 -12.71 4.06
N VAL A 223 -17.22 -12.11 4.88
CA VAL A 223 -16.92 -10.87 5.61
C VAL A 223 -15.82 -11.09 6.64
N GLU A 224 -15.88 -12.16 7.44
CA GLU A 224 -14.84 -12.47 8.43
C GLU A 224 -13.49 -12.75 7.77
N GLY A 225 -13.47 -13.51 6.66
CA GLY A 225 -12.26 -13.73 5.87
C GLY A 225 -11.72 -12.44 5.26
N PHE A 226 -12.58 -11.55 4.78
CA PHE A 226 -12.15 -10.27 4.21
C PHE A 226 -11.56 -9.36 5.29
N LEU A 227 -12.18 -9.28 6.48
CA LEU A 227 -11.69 -8.48 7.60
C LEU A 227 -10.37 -9.02 8.17
N GLU A 228 -10.15 -10.34 8.19
CA GLU A 228 -8.85 -10.92 8.55
C GLU A 228 -7.74 -10.43 7.61
N GLU A 229 -7.96 -10.46 6.29
CA GLU A 229 -6.94 -10.01 5.33
C GLU A 229 -6.78 -8.47 5.34
N LEU A 230 -7.89 -7.72 5.35
CA LEU A 230 -7.91 -6.25 5.28
C LEU A 230 -7.34 -5.57 6.53
N VAL A 231 -7.60 -6.13 7.71
CA VAL A 231 -7.24 -5.51 8.99
C VAL A 231 -6.07 -6.27 9.62
N VAL A 232 -6.24 -7.54 9.96
CA VAL A 232 -5.23 -8.28 10.74
C VAL A 232 -3.95 -8.48 9.95
N ARG A 233 -4.03 -8.98 8.71
CA ARG A 233 -2.85 -9.27 7.88
C ARG A 233 -2.17 -7.99 7.41
N ARG A 234 -2.96 -7.00 6.99
CA ARG A 234 -2.44 -5.71 6.53
C ARG A 234 -1.74 -4.93 7.63
N GLU A 235 -2.36 -4.80 8.80
CA GLU A 235 -1.75 -4.08 9.95
C GLU A 235 -0.58 -4.86 10.56
N LEU A 236 -0.53 -6.19 10.39
CA LEU A 236 0.67 -6.97 10.71
C LEU A 236 1.86 -6.57 9.82
N ALA A 237 1.62 -6.27 8.54
CA ALA A 237 2.68 -5.85 7.65
C ALA A 237 3.26 -4.48 8.07
N ASP A 238 2.39 -3.55 8.43
CA ASP A 238 2.80 -2.25 8.98
C ASP A 238 3.57 -2.42 10.30
N ASN A 239 3.05 -3.26 11.21
CA ASN A 239 3.75 -3.61 12.45
C ASN A 239 5.14 -4.19 12.19
N PHE A 240 5.27 -5.10 11.22
CA PHE A 240 6.54 -5.70 10.87
C PHE A 240 7.53 -4.64 10.40
N CYS A 241 7.18 -3.82 9.40
CA CYS A 241 8.05 -2.78 8.87
C CYS A 241 8.39 -1.70 9.91
N GLN A 242 7.45 -1.36 10.81
CA GLN A 242 7.66 -0.36 11.84
C GLN A 242 8.76 -0.79 12.82
N PHE A 243 8.71 -2.05 13.26
CA PHE A 243 9.60 -2.61 14.29
C PHE A 243 10.79 -3.40 13.71
N THR A 244 11.01 -3.32 12.40
CA THR A 244 12.09 -4.04 11.70
C THR A 244 12.74 -3.10 10.67
N PRO A 245 13.79 -2.34 11.03
CA PRO A 245 14.40 -1.34 10.14
C PRO A 245 14.95 -1.92 8.82
N ASP A 246 15.33 -3.20 8.84
CA ASP A 246 15.86 -4.02 7.74
C ASP A 246 14.81 -5.01 7.20
N TYR A 247 13.53 -4.58 7.14
CA TYR A 247 12.38 -5.42 6.74
C TYR A 247 12.48 -6.05 5.34
N ASP A 248 13.40 -5.58 4.51
CA ASP A 248 13.68 -5.99 3.13
C ASP A 248 14.97 -6.82 3.01
N ASN A 249 15.50 -7.33 4.12
CA ASN A 249 16.72 -8.13 4.16
C ASN A 249 16.52 -9.47 4.88
N ILE A 250 17.27 -10.50 4.48
CA ILE A 250 17.25 -11.82 5.12
C ILE A 250 17.55 -11.75 6.63
N SER A 251 18.35 -10.77 7.09
CA SER A 251 18.68 -10.57 8.51
C SER A 251 17.47 -10.47 9.41
N CYS A 252 16.34 -9.97 8.89
CA CYS A 252 15.13 -9.83 9.67
C CYS A 252 14.25 -11.09 9.73
N ALA A 253 14.58 -12.14 8.97
CA ALA A 253 13.87 -13.41 9.02
C ALA A 253 14.06 -14.10 10.39
N ALA A 254 13.11 -14.99 10.72
CA ALA A 254 13.18 -15.76 11.97
C ALA A 254 14.48 -16.59 12.01
N ALA A 255 15.05 -16.78 13.20
CA ALA A 255 16.33 -17.49 13.36
C ALA A 255 16.32 -18.88 12.73
N TRP A 256 15.26 -19.67 12.96
CA TRP A 256 15.09 -20.99 12.36
C TRP A 256 15.08 -20.96 10.81
N ALA A 257 14.54 -19.90 10.20
CA ALA A 257 14.49 -19.76 8.76
C ALA A 257 15.87 -19.43 8.20
N ARG A 258 16.58 -18.51 8.85
CA ARG A 258 17.98 -18.17 8.48
C ARG A 258 18.89 -19.38 8.61
N GLU A 259 18.84 -20.08 9.73
CA GLU A 259 19.63 -21.30 9.97
C GLU A 259 19.34 -22.38 8.93
N SER A 260 18.07 -22.60 8.59
CA SER A 260 17.70 -23.57 7.56
C SER A 260 18.16 -23.15 6.16
N LEU A 261 18.01 -21.88 5.78
CA LEU A 261 18.45 -21.37 4.48
C LEU A 261 19.98 -21.42 4.33
N ASP A 262 20.71 -21.10 5.41
CA ASP A 262 22.18 -21.16 5.43
C ASP A 262 22.69 -22.61 5.30
N LEU A 263 22.02 -23.57 5.94
CA LEU A 263 22.35 -24.99 5.80
C LEU A 263 22.26 -25.48 4.35
N HIS A 264 21.30 -24.95 3.58
CA HIS A 264 21.01 -25.34 2.19
C HIS A 264 21.62 -24.39 1.15
N ARG A 265 22.55 -23.51 1.55
CA ARG A 265 23.14 -22.50 0.66
C ARG A 265 23.98 -23.11 -0.46
N SER A 266 24.64 -24.24 -0.18
CA SER A 266 25.51 -24.95 -1.14
C SER A 266 24.77 -25.98 -2.00
N ASP A 267 23.47 -26.15 -1.79
CA ASP A 267 22.68 -27.10 -2.58
C ASP A 267 22.62 -26.64 -4.05
N PRO A 268 22.86 -27.54 -5.02
CA PRO A 268 22.81 -27.16 -6.43
C PRO A 268 21.40 -26.72 -6.81
N ARG A 269 21.30 -25.56 -7.46
CA ARG A 269 20.03 -25.03 -7.98
C ARG A 269 19.74 -25.67 -9.34
N PRO A 270 18.52 -26.23 -9.54
CA PRO A 270 18.20 -26.95 -10.78
C PRO A 270 18.13 -26.03 -12.00
N TYR A 271 17.86 -24.74 -11.77
CA TYR A 271 17.76 -23.72 -12.80
C TYR A 271 18.41 -22.42 -12.33
N SER A 272 18.80 -21.59 -13.29
CA SER A 272 19.27 -20.23 -13.08
C SER A 272 18.82 -19.38 -14.25
N TYR A 273 18.29 -18.19 -13.95
CA TYR A 273 17.77 -17.26 -14.96
C TYR A 273 18.42 -15.91 -14.84
N THR A 274 18.60 -15.27 -15.98
CA THR A 274 18.94 -13.84 -16.04
C THR A 274 17.75 -12.99 -15.59
N ARG A 275 18.03 -11.76 -15.16
CA ARG A 275 16.99 -10.77 -14.81
C ARG A 275 15.96 -10.57 -15.92
N ALA A 276 16.41 -10.53 -17.19
CA ALA A 276 15.51 -10.40 -18.34
C ALA A 276 14.59 -11.63 -18.50
N GLN A 277 15.09 -12.85 -18.27
CA GLN A 277 14.24 -14.04 -18.29
C GLN A 277 13.19 -14.02 -17.18
N TRP A 278 13.55 -13.55 -15.98
CA TRP A 278 12.59 -13.36 -14.90
C TRP A 278 11.54 -12.30 -15.23
N GLU A 279 11.96 -11.12 -15.69
CA GLU A 279 11.04 -10.02 -16.02
C GLU A 279 10.05 -10.40 -17.14
N GLU A 280 10.54 -11.07 -18.18
CA GLU A 280 9.75 -11.44 -19.36
C GLU A 280 8.94 -12.74 -19.21
N GLY A 281 8.99 -13.40 -18.04
CA GLY A 281 8.28 -14.68 -17.84
C GLY A 281 8.81 -15.80 -18.74
N ARG A 282 10.14 -15.97 -18.80
CA ARG A 282 10.83 -16.98 -19.64
C ARG A 282 11.56 -18.02 -18.79
N THR A 283 10.82 -18.67 -17.91
CA THR A 283 11.28 -19.84 -17.16
C THR A 283 10.80 -21.13 -17.82
N HIS A 284 11.28 -22.29 -17.34
CA HIS A 284 10.76 -23.58 -17.76
C HIS A 284 9.32 -23.85 -17.27
N ASP A 285 8.85 -23.12 -16.26
CA ASP A 285 7.57 -23.35 -15.61
C ASP A 285 6.51 -22.38 -16.18
N GLU A 286 5.60 -22.93 -16.98
CA GLU A 286 4.53 -22.17 -17.62
C GLU A 286 3.59 -21.50 -16.60
N LEU A 287 3.39 -22.10 -15.43
CA LEU A 287 2.57 -21.50 -14.37
C LEU A 287 3.27 -20.28 -13.78
N TRP A 288 4.58 -20.36 -13.53
CA TRP A 288 5.35 -19.21 -13.06
C TRP A 288 5.35 -18.08 -14.08
N ASN A 289 5.54 -18.42 -15.36
CA ASN A 289 5.47 -17.45 -16.44
C ASN A 289 4.10 -16.76 -16.50
N ALA A 290 3.01 -17.50 -16.34
CA ALA A 290 1.66 -16.93 -16.29
C ALA A 290 1.48 -15.95 -15.13
N CYS A 291 1.99 -16.26 -13.93
CA CYS A 291 1.98 -15.34 -12.79
C CYS A 291 2.73 -14.04 -13.09
N GLN A 292 3.95 -14.17 -13.61
CA GLN A 292 4.78 -13.02 -13.97
C GLN A 292 4.10 -12.15 -15.01
N LEU A 293 3.51 -12.75 -16.05
CA LEU A 293 2.82 -12.01 -17.10
C LEU A 293 1.51 -11.38 -16.63
N GLU A 294 0.80 -11.99 -15.68
CA GLU A 294 -0.35 -11.36 -15.01
C GLU A 294 0.09 -10.06 -14.31
N MET A 295 1.18 -10.11 -13.56
CA MET A 295 1.76 -8.94 -12.90
C MET A 295 2.21 -7.87 -13.90
N VAL A 296 2.93 -8.26 -14.96
CA VAL A 296 3.47 -7.33 -15.97
C VAL A 296 2.36 -6.63 -16.76
N HIS A 297 1.30 -7.34 -17.15
CA HIS A 297 0.26 -6.79 -18.02
C HIS A 297 -0.94 -6.21 -17.27
N LEU A 298 -1.27 -6.74 -16.09
CA LEU A 298 -2.40 -6.27 -15.29
C LEU A 298 -1.96 -5.43 -14.09
N GLY A 299 -0.67 -5.34 -13.78
CA GLY A 299 -0.17 -4.63 -12.60
C GLY A 299 -0.75 -5.17 -11.29
N LYS A 300 -1.25 -6.41 -11.30
CA LYS A 300 -1.87 -7.08 -10.17
C LYS A 300 -1.85 -8.60 -10.32
N MET A 301 -0.89 -9.27 -9.71
CA MET A 301 -0.90 -10.74 -9.61
C MET A 301 -1.96 -11.23 -8.62
N HIS A 302 -2.58 -12.38 -8.88
CA HIS A 302 -3.48 -13.01 -7.94
C HIS A 302 -2.77 -13.35 -6.62
N GLY A 303 -3.36 -13.02 -5.47
CA GLY A 303 -2.69 -13.11 -4.16
C GLY A 303 -2.20 -14.51 -3.80
N PHE A 304 -2.94 -15.56 -4.20
CA PHE A 304 -2.48 -16.94 -4.02
C PHE A 304 -1.22 -17.26 -4.85
N MET A 305 -1.15 -16.70 -6.07
CA MET A 305 -0.04 -16.94 -6.98
C MET A 305 1.21 -16.15 -6.61
N ARG A 306 1.09 -14.99 -5.93
CA ARG A 306 2.25 -14.27 -5.38
C ARG A 306 3.12 -15.14 -4.48
N MET A 307 2.48 -15.96 -3.63
CA MET A 307 3.19 -16.90 -2.74
C MET A 307 3.98 -17.94 -3.53
N TYR A 308 3.35 -18.57 -4.52
CA TYR A 308 4.01 -19.56 -5.39
C TYR A 308 5.15 -18.91 -6.19
N TRP A 309 4.88 -17.75 -6.78
CA TRP A 309 5.83 -16.98 -7.59
C TRP A 309 7.10 -16.63 -6.81
N ALA A 310 6.97 -16.09 -5.59
CA ALA A 310 8.11 -15.71 -4.76
C ALA A 310 8.92 -16.94 -4.27
N LYS A 311 8.24 -18.04 -3.92
CA LYS A 311 8.90 -19.30 -3.54
C LYS A 311 9.73 -19.89 -4.67
N LYS A 312 9.25 -19.80 -5.91
CA LYS A 312 10.00 -20.26 -7.09
C LYS A 312 11.20 -19.37 -7.42
N ILE A 313 11.12 -18.08 -7.12
CA ILE A 313 12.31 -17.21 -7.19
C ILE A 313 13.40 -17.76 -6.26
N LEU A 314 13.09 -18.02 -4.99
CA LEU A 314 14.05 -18.62 -4.04
C LEU A 314 14.64 -19.95 -4.54
N GLU A 315 13.82 -20.80 -5.14
CA GLU A 315 14.25 -22.13 -5.61
C GLU A 315 15.23 -22.04 -6.81
N TRP A 316 15.14 -21.00 -7.63
CA TRP A 316 15.88 -20.87 -8.89
C TRP A 316 16.84 -19.66 -8.94
N THR A 317 17.14 -19.06 -7.78
CA THR A 317 18.23 -18.08 -7.61
C THR A 317 19.39 -18.65 -6.82
N ALA A 318 20.55 -18.00 -6.94
CA ALA A 318 21.79 -18.48 -6.32
C ALA A 318 21.75 -18.41 -4.79
N SER A 319 21.09 -17.40 -4.22
CA SER A 319 21.00 -17.19 -2.78
C SER A 319 19.63 -16.65 -2.35
N PRO A 320 19.27 -16.80 -1.06
CA PRO A 320 18.08 -16.16 -0.48
C PRO A 320 18.13 -14.63 -0.59
N GLU A 321 19.30 -14.02 -0.48
CA GLU A 321 19.48 -12.58 -0.61
C GLU A 321 19.14 -12.12 -2.03
N ASP A 322 19.67 -12.80 -3.05
CA ASP A 322 19.33 -12.52 -4.45
C ASP A 322 17.85 -12.77 -4.73
N ALA A 323 17.25 -13.77 -4.09
CA ALA A 323 15.83 -14.08 -4.21
C ALA A 323 14.96 -12.93 -3.69
N ILE A 324 15.26 -12.42 -2.50
CA ILE A 324 14.56 -11.32 -1.87
C ILE A 324 14.71 -10.05 -2.69
N GLU A 325 15.94 -9.72 -3.11
CA GLU A 325 16.21 -8.54 -3.95
C GLU A 325 15.41 -8.60 -5.26
N LEU A 326 15.46 -9.74 -5.95
CA LEU A 326 14.74 -9.92 -7.20
C LEU A 326 13.22 -9.85 -7.02
N ALA A 327 12.68 -10.53 -6.00
CA ALA A 327 11.25 -10.54 -5.74
C ALA A 327 10.74 -9.13 -5.38
N ILE A 328 11.46 -8.39 -4.53
CA ILE A 328 11.12 -7.00 -4.20
C ILE A 328 11.18 -6.13 -5.45
N TYR A 329 12.25 -6.23 -6.24
CA TYR A 329 12.39 -5.44 -7.46
C TYR A 329 11.23 -5.67 -8.44
N LEU A 330 10.88 -6.93 -8.70
CA LEU A 330 9.80 -7.25 -9.64
C LEU A 330 8.44 -6.79 -9.10
N ASN A 331 8.17 -7.03 -7.82
CA ASN A 331 6.95 -6.56 -7.15
C ASN A 331 6.83 -5.04 -7.24
N ASP A 332 7.87 -4.30 -6.84
CA ASP A 332 7.85 -2.84 -6.76
C ASP A 332 7.84 -2.16 -8.14
N LYS A 333 8.34 -2.85 -9.17
CA LYS A 333 8.32 -2.37 -10.56
C LYS A 333 6.93 -2.48 -11.19
N TYR A 334 6.26 -3.63 -11.04
CA TYR A 334 5.07 -3.97 -11.82
C TYR A 334 3.76 -3.91 -11.03
N GLU A 335 3.76 -4.18 -9.73
CA GLU A 335 2.52 -4.17 -8.93
C GLU A 335 2.04 -2.74 -8.66
N LEU A 336 0.77 -2.47 -8.96
CA LEU A 336 0.11 -1.21 -8.60
C LEU A 336 -0.01 -1.03 -7.08
N ASP A 337 0.06 -2.13 -6.35
CA ASP A 337 0.08 -2.20 -4.88
C ASP A 337 1.46 -2.60 -4.32
N GLY A 338 2.52 -2.49 -5.13
CA GLY A 338 3.92 -2.67 -4.70
C GLY A 338 4.51 -1.44 -4.01
N ARG A 339 5.77 -1.51 -3.57
CA ARG A 339 6.43 -0.49 -2.72
C ARG A 339 5.65 -0.24 -1.43
N ASP A 340 5.17 -1.32 -0.84
CA ASP A 340 4.18 -1.33 0.23
C ASP A 340 4.63 -2.28 1.35
N PRO A 341 4.34 -2.00 2.63
CA PRO A 341 4.62 -2.94 3.73
C PRO A 341 4.13 -4.36 3.44
N ASN A 342 2.96 -4.50 2.81
CA ASN A 342 2.41 -5.81 2.43
C ASN A 342 3.26 -6.53 1.37
N GLY A 343 3.88 -5.78 0.45
CA GLY A 343 4.79 -6.32 -0.55
C GLY A 343 6.05 -6.89 0.10
N TYR A 344 6.74 -6.10 0.93
CA TYR A 344 7.94 -6.55 1.63
C TYR A 344 7.66 -7.76 2.52
N VAL A 345 6.60 -7.70 3.33
CA VAL A 345 6.25 -8.78 4.26
C VAL A 345 5.74 -10.02 3.52
N GLY A 346 5.05 -9.84 2.39
CA GLY A 346 4.63 -10.93 1.51
C GLY A 346 5.81 -11.69 0.90
N VAL A 347 6.85 -10.96 0.47
CA VAL A 347 8.11 -11.56 0.02
C VAL A 347 8.80 -12.28 1.18
N MET A 348 8.94 -11.65 2.35
CA MET A 348 9.61 -12.26 3.51
C MET A 348 8.84 -13.45 4.12
N TRP A 349 7.53 -13.54 3.90
CA TRP A 349 6.72 -14.69 4.30
C TRP A 349 6.92 -15.89 3.36
N SER A 350 7.17 -15.60 2.08
CA SER A 350 7.39 -16.60 1.03
C SER A 350 8.77 -17.20 1.15
#